data_AF-A0A523X060-F1
#
_entry.id   AF-A0A523X060-F1
#
_cell.length_a   1.000
_cell.length_b   1.000
_cell.length_c   1.000
_cell.angle_alpha   90.00
_cell.angle_beta   90.00
_cell.angle_gamma   90.00
#
_symmetry.space_group_name_H-M   'P 1'
#
loop_
_entity.id
_entity.type
_entity.pdbx_description
1 polymer ?
#
loop_
_entity_poly.entity_id
_entity_poly.type
_entity_poly.pdbx_seq_one_letter_code
_entity_poly.pdbx_strand_id
1 'polypeptide(L)'
;MILNEEKTMKRRLLIFGLTLSVAINVGVLGSAGYRWLKISGEERPHQEGEHSPMSFLGKELSLSQSQAREMESLRKALEPKMEEIREELGEKRVQLVNLLMEAEADLEKINIQLKEIESLQTELQKLVIDHLLQEKKILSPEQQKKFFSIISKRLCPEGRHQGEGLLLMPENCEKEWKHK
;
A
#
# COMPACT_ATOMS: atom_id res chain seq x y z
N MET A 1 -15.57 -60.90 -21.53
CA MET A 1 -15.98 -60.47 -20.17
C MET A 1 -14.89 -59.70 -19.45
N ILE A 2 -13.62 -60.16 -19.48
CA ILE A 2 -12.47 -59.56 -18.77
C ILE A 2 -12.13 -58.12 -19.21
N LEU A 3 -12.22 -57.80 -20.52
CA LEU A 3 -11.93 -56.44 -21.04
C LEU A 3 -12.91 -55.35 -20.57
N ASN A 4 -14.11 -55.72 -20.11
CA ASN A 4 -15.13 -54.76 -19.68
C ASN A 4 -14.98 -54.39 -18.19
N GLU A 5 -14.43 -55.28 -17.37
CA GLU A 5 -14.13 -55.02 -15.96
C GLU A 5 -12.90 -54.11 -15.79
N GLU A 6 -11.88 -54.28 -16.63
CA GLU A 6 -10.70 -53.41 -16.60
C GLU A 6 -11.05 -51.96 -17.01
N LYS A 7 -11.90 -51.80 -18.03
CA LYS A 7 -12.38 -50.49 -18.50
C LYS A 7 -13.23 -49.77 -17.45
N THR A 8 -14.05 -50.51 -16.71
CA THR A 8 -14.90 -49.96 -15.65
C THR A 8 -14.08 -49.59 -14.41
N MET A 9 -13.07 -50.37 -14.04
CA MET A 9 -12.13 -50.05 -12.96
C MET A 9 -11.31 -48.80 -13.27
N LYS A 10 -10.74 -48.68 -14.48
CA LYS A 10 -9.99 -47.48 -14.90
C LYS A 10 -10.86 -46.22 -14.94
N ARG A 11 -12.09 -46.32 -15.44
CA ARG A 11 -13.05 -45.20 -15.44
C ARG A 11 -13.44 -44.78 -14.02
N ARG A 12 -13.64 -45.72 -13.09
CA ARG A 12 -13.89 -45.41 -11.67
C ARG A 12 -12.67 -44.73 -11.04
N LEU A 13 -11.46 -45.22 -11.32
CA LEU A 13 -10.21 -44.63 -10.81
C LEU A 13 -10.01 -43.19 -11.31
N LEU A 14 -10.32 -42.94 -12.60
CA LEU A 14 -10.26 -41.60 -13.19
C LEU A 14 -11.31 -40.66 -12.58
N ILE A 15 -12.54 -41.14 -12.34
CA ILE A 15 -13.58 -40.35 -11.67
C ILE A 15 -13.16 -40.02 -10.24
N PHE A 16 -12.65 -40.99 -9.48
CA PHE A 16 -12.15 -40.74 -8.12
C PHE A 16 -11.00 -39.73 -8.11
N GLY A 17 -10.01 -39.87 -9.00
CA GLY A 17 -8.90 -38.92 -9.13
C GLY A 17 -9.36 -37.51 -9.49
N LEU A 18 -10.33 -37.40 -10.40
CA LEU A 18 -10.90 -36.10 -10.80
C LEU A 18 -11.67 -35.45 -9.65
N THR A 19 -12.51 -36.21 -8.94
CA THR A 19 -13.26 -35.68 -7.78
C THR A 19 -12.34 -35.22 -6.65
N LEU A 20 -11.25 -35.96 -6.38
CA LEU A 20 -10.27 -35.60 -5.38
C LEU A 20 -9.50 -34.32 -5.76
N SER A 21 -9.10 -34.19 -7.03
CA SER A 21 -8.43 -33.00 -7.54
C SER A 21 -9.33 -31.76 -7.46
N VAL A 22 -10.60 -31.88 -7.83
CA VAL A 22 -11.57 -30.77 -7.74
C VAL A 22 -11.80 -30.38 -6.28
N ALA A 23 -11.96 -31.35 -5.37
CA ALA A 23 -12.15 -31.07 -3.94
C ALA A 23 -10.95 -30.32 -3.32
N ILE A 24 -9.72 -30.68 -3.70
CA ILE A 24 -8.51 -29.98 -3.23
C ILE A 24 -8.48 -28.55 -3.79
N ASN A 25 -8.74 -28.35 -5.08
CA ASN A 25 -8.78 -27.01 -5.68
C ASN A 25 -9.86 -26.13 -5.05
N VAL A 26 -11.06 -26.68 -4.78
CA VAL A 26 -12.14 -25.97 -4.09
C VAL A 26 -11.76 -25.64 -2.64
N GLY A 27 -11.07 -26.54 -1.93
CA GLY A 27 -10.56 -26.27 -0.59
C GLY A 27 -9.51 -25.15 -0.56
N VAL A 28 -8.58 -25.13 -1.52
CA VAL A 28 -7.57 -24.06 -1.65
C VAL A 28 -8.23 -22.73 -1.98
N LEU A 29 -9.10 -22.69 -3.00
CA LEU A 29 -9.84 -21.47 -3.39
C LEU A 29 -10.76 -20.97 -2.27
N GLY A 30 -11.45 -21.88 -1.57
CA GLY A 30 -12.27 -21.57 -0.41
C GLY A 30 -11.45 -21.00 0.75
N SER A 31 -10.26 -21.55 1.02
CA SER A 31 -9.38 -21.06 2.07
C SER A 31 -8.76 -19.69 1.76
N ALA A 32 -8.39 -19.45 0.50
CA ALA A 32 -7.88 -18.17 0.02
C ALA A 32 -9.00 -17.12 -0.01
N GLY A 33 -10.19 -17.48 -0.52
CA GLY A 33 -11.38 -16.62 -0.51
C GLY A 33 -11.86 -16.30 0.91
N TYR A 34 -11.84 -17.26 1.83
CA TYR A 34 -12.17 -17.03 3.24
C TYR A 34 -11.16 -16.10 3.92
N ARG A 35 -9.85 -16.25 3.65
CA ARG A 35 -8.83 -15.31 4.14
C ARG A 35 -8.98 -13.93 3.51
N TRP A 36 -9.28 -13.84 2.22
CA TRP A 36 -9.49 -12.57 1.53
C TRP A 36 -10.73 -11.84 2.07
N LEU A 37 -11.87 -12.53 2.18
CA LEU A 37 -13.09 -11.97 2.79
C LEU A 37 -12.90 -11.61 4.26
N LYS A 38 -12.13 -12.38 5.04
CA LYS A 38 -11.81 -12.05 6.43
C LYS A 38 -10.85 -10.86 6.55
N ILE A 39 -9.91 -10.70 5.62
CA ILE A 39 -9.01 -9.52 5.55
C ILE A 39 -9.78 -8.28 5.10
N SER A 40 -10.81 -8.44 4.27
CA SER A 40 -11.67 -7.34 3.78
C SER A 40 -12.83 -6.99 4.72
N GLY A 41 -13.26 -7.90 5.60
CA GLY A 41 -14.43 -7.72 6.48
C GLY A 41 -14.11 -7.52 7.96
N GLU A 42 -12.84 -7.69 8.36
CA GLU A 42 -12.39 -7.33 9.70
C GLU A 42 -11.86 -5.89 9.63
N GLU A 43 -12.78 -4.92 9.77
CA GLU A 43 -12.43 -3.65 10.40
C GLU A 43 -11.70 -4.04 11.68
N ARG A 44 -10.37 -4.03 11.64
CA ARG A 44 -9.57 -4.20 12.85
C ARG A 44 -10.15 -3.16 13.80
N PRO A 45 -10.67 -3.54 14.98
CA PRO A 45 -11.06 -2.53 15.94
C PRO A 45 -9.78 -1.74 16.18
N HIS A 46 -9.76 -0.51 15.70
CA HIS A 46 -8.65 0.39 15.92
C HIS A 46 -8.56 0.48 17.44
N GLN A 47 -7.61 -0.23 18.04
CA GLN A 47 -7.25 0.00 19.42
C GLN A 47 -6.74 1.45 19.43
N GLU A 48 -7.64 2.35 19.78
CA GLU A 48 -7.34 3.72 20.19
C GLU A 48 -6.53 3.62 21.48
N GLY A 49 -5.25 3.32 21.34
CA GLY A 49 -4.37 3.02 22.46
C GLY A 49 -2.94 2.87 21.98
N GLU A 50 -2.15 3.91 22.23
CA GLU A 50 -0.68 3.89 22.33
C GLU A 50 0.20 4.08 21.07
N HIS A 51 -0.24 3.78 19.85
CA HIS A 51 0.63 3.92 18.66
C HIS A 51 0.05 4.74 17.50
N SER A 52 -0.54 5.92 17.77
CA SER A 52 -0.74 6.89 16.68
C SER A 52 0.62 7.44 16.21
N PRO A 53 0.86 7.64 14.90
CA PRO A 53 2.07 8.32 14.41
C PRO A 53 2.31 9.69 15.07
N MET A 54 1.23 10.32 15.55
CA MET A 54 1.28 11.56 16.31
C MET A 54 1.77 11.37 17.75
N SER A 55 1.58 10.21 18.38
CA SER A 55 2.23 9.85 19.66
C SER A 55 3.76 9.86 19.49
N PHE A 56 4.27 9.36 18.35
CA PHE A 56 5.70 9.39 18.07
C PHE A 56 6.20 10.80 17.72
N LEU A 57 5.59 11.48 16.74
CA LEU A 57 6.01 12.83 16.33
C LEU A 57 5.83 13.86 17.46
N GLY A 58 4.75 13.75 18.23
CA GLY A 58 4.46 14.63 19.36
C GLY A 58 5.50 14.53 20.47
N LYS A 59 5.93 13.30 20.79
CA LYS A 59 7.04 13.04 21.72
C LYS A 59 8.38 13.52 21.17
N GLU A 60 8.65 13.23 19.90
CA GLU A 60 9.93 13.57 19.28
C GLU A 60 10.10 15.09 19.15
N LEU A 61 9.05 15.84 18.84
CA LEU A 61 9.12 17.30 18.70
C LEU A 61 8.82 18.07 20.00
N SER A 62 8.53 17.36 21.10
CA SER A 62 8.09 17.96 22.37
C SER A 62 6.96 18.99 22.15
N LEU A 63 5.92 18.59 21.40
CA LEU A 63 4.83 19.50 21.03
C LEU A 63 4.08 19.99 22.27
N SER A 64 3.71 21.27 22.27
CA SER A 64 2.74 21.77 23.24
C SER A 64 1.37 21.13 22.98
N GLN A 65 0.48 21.17 23.98
CA GLN A 65 -0.88 20.66 23.81
C GLN A 65 -1.66 21.40 22.71
N SER A 66 -1.40 22.70 22.51
CA SER A 66 -2.04 23.47 21.43
C SER A 66 -1.51 23.05 20.06
N GLN A 67 -0.18 22.91 19.91
CA GLN A 67 0.45 22.44 18.68
C GLN A 67 -0.03 21.03 18.30
N ALA A 68 -0.08 20.11 19.26
CA ALA A 68 -0.55 18.75 19.02
C ALA A 68 -2.01 18.70 18.54
N ARG A 69 -2.89 19.53 19.11
CA ARG A 69 -4.29 19.63 18.66
C ARG A 69 -4.42 20.19 17.25
N GLU A 70 -3.60 21.18 16.91
CA GLU A 70 -3.62 21.78 15.58
C GLU A 70 -3.10 20.80 14.51
N MET A 71 -1.98 20.10 14.79
CA MET A 71 -1.46 19.05 13.92
C MET A 71 -2.47 17.91 13.74
N GLU A 72 -3.17 17.50 14.80
CA GLU A 72 -4.24 16.50 14.70
C GLU A 72 -5.38 16.94 13.80
N SER A 73 -5.77 18.21 13.88
CA SER A 73 -6.81 18.77 13.02
C SER A 73 -6.39 18.75 11.56
N LEU A 74 -5.13 19.10 11.26
CA LEU A 74 -4.59 19.02 9.89
C LEU A 74 -4.60 17.59 9.37
N ARG A 75 -4.21 16.61 10.21
CA ARG A 75 -4.19 15.18 9.84
C ARG A 75 -5.59 14.69 9.51
N LYS A 76 -6.56 14.96 10.38
CA LYS A 76 -7.97 14.56 10.18
C LYS A 76 -8.59 15.16 8.93
N ALA A 77 -8.18 16.38 8.55
CA ALA A 77 -8.65 17.02 7.32
C ALA A 77 -8.01 16.43 6.05
N LEU A 78 -6.80 15.87 6.16
CA LEU A 78 -6.06 15.26 5.06
C LEU A 78 -6.49 13.82 4.79
N GLU A 79 -6.73 13.05 5.85
CA GLU A 79 -7.03 11.61 5.81
C GLU A 79 -8.11 11.22 4.77
N PRO A 80 -9.31 11.80 4.74
CA PRO A 80 -10.34 11.42 3.77
C PRO A 80 -9.93 11.72 2.32
N LYS A 81 -9.23 12.84 2.08
CA LYS A 81 -8.77 13.22 0.73
C LYS A 81 -7.72 12.24 0.20
N MET A 82 -6.82 11.78 1.08
CA MET A 82 -5.85 10.77 0.68
C MET A 82 -6.52 9.43 0.44
N GLU A 83 -7.56 9.08 1.19
CA GLU A 83 -8.24 7.80 1.03
C GLU A 83 -8.98 7.71 -0.30
N GLU A 84 -9.71 8.76 -0.68
CA GLU A 84 -10.36 8.87 -1.99
C GLU A 84 -9.38 8.61 -3.15
N ILE A 85 -8.22 9.28 -3.13
CA ILE A 85 -7.20 9.10 -4.17
C ILE A 85 -6.57 7.70 -4.12
N ARG A 86 -6.43 7.10 -2.93
CA ARG A 86 -5.87 5.74 -2.79
C ARG A 86 -6.82 4.68 -3.32
N GLU A 87 -8.11 4.82 -3.06
CA GLU A 87 -9.15 3.96 -3.61
C GLU A 87 -9.11 4.01 -5.14
N GLU A 88 -9.11 5.21 -5.71
CA GLU A 88 -9.03 5.38 -7.17
C GLU A 88 -7.72 4.79 -7.74
N LEU A 89 -6.58 5.02 -7.09
CA LEU A 89 -5.31 4.39 -7.47
C LEU A 89 -5.39 2.86 -7.46
N GLY A 90 -6.09 2.28 -6.48
CA GLY A 90 -6.34 0.85 -6.38
C GLY A 90 -7.11 0.32 -7.58
N GLU A 91 -8.23 0.97 -7.91
CA GLU A 91 -9.05 0.63 -9.07
C GLU A 91 -8.26 0.74 -10.39
N LYS A 92 -7.50 1.82 -10.55
CA LYS A 92 -6.68 2.04 -11.75
C LYS A 92 -5.58 0.99 -11.91
N ARG A 93 -4.99 0.52 -10.81
CA ARG A 93 -3.99 -0.58 -10.84
C ARG A 93 -4.62 -1.92 -11.20
N VAL A 94 -5.83 -2.20 -10.71
CA VAL A 94 -6.57 -3.42 -11.10
C VAL A 94 -6.88 -3.39 -12.60
N GLN A 95 -7.34 -2.25 -13.12
CA GLN A 95 -7.58 -2.07 -14.55
C GLN A 95 -6.30 -2.26 -15.38
N LEU A 96 -5.17 -1.72 -14.92
CA LEU A 96 -3.87 -1.94 -15.58
C LEU A 96 -3.50 -3.43 -15.61
N VAL A 97 -3.66 -4.16 -14.51
CA VAL A 97 -3.41 -5.61 -14.46
C VAL A 97 -4.32 -6.35 -15.46
N ASN A 98 -5.60 -5.98 -15.55
CA ASN A 98 -6.53 -6.60 -16.50
C ASN A 98 -6.09 -6.40 -17.95
N LEU A 99 -5.66 -5.18 -18.32
CA LEU A 99 -5.13 -4.90 -19.67
C LEU A 99 -3.88 -5.73 -19.99
N LEU A 100 -3.03 -5.97 -19.00
CA LEU A 100 -1.82 -6.80 -19.16
C LEU A 100 -2.12 -8.30 -19.29
N MET A 101 -3.31 -8.75 -18.86
CA MET A 101 -3.75 -10.14 -18.95
C MET A 101 -4.49 -10.46 -20.26
N GLU A 102 -4.77 -9.47 -21.10
CA GLU A 102 -5.39 -9.67 -22.41
C GLU A 102 -4.46 -10.51 -23.31
N ALA A 103 -5.05 -11.37 -24.17
CA ALA A 103 -4.28 -12.26 -25.05
C ALA A 103 -3.38 -11.49 -26.03
N GLU A 104 -3.82 -10.30 -26.44
CA GLU A 104 -3.03 -9.31 -27.17
C GLU A 104 -3.11 -8.00 -26.39
N ALA A 105 -2.00 -7.59 -25.78
CA ALA A 105 -1.95 -6.39 -24.97
C ALA A 105 -2.05 -5.12 -25.82
N ASP A 106 -3.04 -4.27 -25.52
CA ASP A 106 -3.22 -2.96 -26.15
C ASP A 106 -2.34 -1.91 -25.46
N LEU A 107 -1.20 -1.60 -26.08
CA LEU A 107 -0.24 -0.63 -25.56
C LEU A 107 -0.81 0.79 -25.41
N GLU A 108 -1.77 1.18 -26.25
CA GLU A 108 -2.36 2.51 -26.16
C GLU A 108 -3.24 2.62 -24.90
N LYS A 109 -4.08 1.62 -24.65
CA LYS A 109 -4.87 1.56 -23.41
C LYS A 109 -3.99 1.50 -22.17
N ILE A 110 -2.89 0.73 -22.21
CA ILE A 110 -1.92 0.66 -21.11
C ILE A 110 -1.31 2.05 -20.84
N ASN A 111 -0.90 2.77 -21.88
CA ASN A 111 -0.31 4.11 -21.72
C ASN A 111 -1.32 5.13 -21.18
N ILE A 112 -2.58 5.05 -21.58
CA ILE A 112 -3.65 5.89 -21.01
C ILE A 112 -3.81 5.59 -19.52
N GLN A 113 -3.91 4.30 -19.17
CA GLN A 113 -4.05 3.88 -17.77
C GLN A 113 -2.87 4.31 -16.89
N LEU A 114 -1.64 4.24 -17.43
CA LEU A 114 -0.44 4.71 -16.75
C LEU A 114 -0.49 6.22 -16.47
N LYS A 115 -0.92 7.04 -17.44
CA LYS A 115 -1.06 8.49 -17.24
C LYS A 115 -2.07 8.85 -16.15
N GLU A 116 -3.16 8.10 -16.05
CA GLU A 116 -4.14 8.29 -14.98
C GLU A 116 -3.54 7.96 -13.60
N ILE A 117 -2.81 6.84 -13.51
CA ILE A 117 -2.07 6.46 -12.29
C ILE A 117 -1.04 7.53 -11.90
N GLU A 118 -0.25 8.02 -12.86
CA GLU A 118 0.75 9.07 -12.64
C GLU A 118 0.12 10.37 -12.13
N SER A 119 -1.04 10.75 -12.68
CA SER A 119 -1.80 11.92 -12.24
C SER A 119 -2.23 11.80 -10.78
N LEU A 120 -2.84 10.67 -10.41
CA LEU A 120 -3.29 10.41 -9.03
C LEU A 120 -2.12 10.33 -8.04
N GLN A 121 -1.01 9.69 -8.43
CA GLN A 121 0.20 9.67 -7.61
C GLN A 121 0.75 11.08 -7.38
N THR A 122 0.75 11.91 -8.42
CA THR A 122 1.19 13.31 -8.33
C THR A 122 0.27 14.11 -7.41
N GLU A 123 -1.03 13.89 -7.49
CA GLU A 123 -2.01 14.53 -6.61
C GLU A 123 -1.79 14.16 -5.14
N LEU A 124 -1.60 12.87 -4.85
CA LEU A 124 -1.28 12.38 -3.51
C LEU A 124 0.00 13.02 -2.97
N GLN A 125 1.05 13.13 -3.79
CA GLN A 125 2.30 13.79 -3.40
C GLN A 125 2.09 15.28 -3.10
N LYS A 126 1.30 15.99 -3.91
CA LYS A 126 0.98 17.40 -3.66
C LYS A 126 0.25 17.59 -2.33
N LEU A 127 -0.71 16.73 -2.01
CA LEU A 127 -1.43 16.76 -0.73
C LEU A 127 -0.48 16.56 0.46
N VAL A 128 0.45 15.61 0.37
CA VAL A 128 1.45 15.39 1.41
C VAL A 128 2.35 16.62 1.57
N ILE A 129 2.83 17.20 0.46
CA ILE A 129 3.68 18.40 0.51
C ILE A 129 2.94 19.58 1.16
N ASP A 130 1.69 19.83 0.78
CA ASP A 130 0.88 20.89 1.39
C ASP A 130 0.70 20.66 2.89
N HIS A 131 0.40 19.43 3.30
CA HIS A 131 0.30 19.08 4.72
C HIS A 131 1.59 19.35 5.50
N LEU A 132 2.75 18.92 4.98
CA LEU A 132 4.05 19.19 5.61
C LEU A 132 4.35 20.69 5.73
N LEU A 133 3.93 21.49 4.74
CA LEU A 133 4.09 22.95 4.78
C LEU A 133 3.14 23.61 5.79
N GLN A 134 1.95 23.05 6.00
CA GLN A 134 1.02 23.52 7.03
C GLN A 134 1.52 23.16 8.43
N GLU A 135 1.98 21.93 8.65
CA GLU A 135 2.60 21.50 9.91
C GLU A 135 3.82 22.36 10.26
N LYS A 136 4.66 22.70 9.27
CA LYS A 136 5.80 23.60 9.46
C LYS A 136 5.41 24.94 10.10
N LYS A 137 4.25 25.50 9.76
CA LYS A 137 3.79 26.81 10.29
C LYS A 137 3.45 26.78 11.78
N ILE A 138 3.14 25.60 12.31
CA ILE A 138 2.77 25.36 13.72
C ILE A 138 4.02 25.27 14.61
N LEU A 139 5.13 24.81 14.04
CA LEU A 139 6.35 24.46 14.77
C LEU A 139 7.27 25.66 14.99
N SER A 140 7.95 25.69 16.14
CA SER A 140 9.05 26.64 16.39
C SER A 140 10.23 26.38 15.43
N PRO A 141 11.14 27.35 15.23
CA PRO A 141 12.33 27.15 14.40
C PRO A 141 13.17 25.92 14.79
N GLU A 142 13.29 25.64 16.09
CA GLU A 142 14.01 24.48 16.63
C GLU A 142 13.27 23.17 16.31
N GLN A 143 11.95 23.16 16.51
CA GLN A 143 11.10 22.02 16.18
C GLN A 143 11.10 21.72 14.68
N GLN A 144 11.10 22.76 13.82
CA GLN A 144 11.18 22.60 12.36
C GLN A 144 12.47 21.88 11.95
N LYS A 145 13.63 22.24 12.52
CA LYS A 145 14.90 21.54 12.23
C LYS A 145 14.80 20.06 12.54
N LYS A 146 14.20 19.71 13.69
CA LYS A 146 14.01 18.31 14.09
C LYS A 146 13.01 17.59 13.20
N PHE A 147 11.90 18.24 12.88
CA PHE A 147 10.86 17.72 11.99
C PHE A 147 11.40 17.37 10.60
N PHE A 148 12.12 18.30 9.95
CA PHE A 148 12.70 18.05 8.64
C PHE A 148 13.85 17.05 8.67
N SER A 149 14.58 16.92 9.78
CA SER A 149 15.56 15.83 9.96
C SER A 149 14.87 14.45 9.94
N ILE A 150 13.73 14.30 10.62
CA ILE A 150 12.94 13.06 10.61
C ILE A 150 12.42 12.75 9.22
N ILE A 151 11.87 13.76 8.52
CA ILE A 151 11.36 13.60 7.15
C ILE A 151 12.48 13.20 6.19
N SER A 152 13.63 13.88 6.26
CA SER A 152 14.77 13.58 5.39
C SER A 152 15.25 12.14 5.55
N LYS A 153 15.29 11.60 6.78
CA LYS A 153 15.68 10.21 7.03
C LYS A 153 14.71 9.19 6.43
N ARG A 154 13.42 9.55 6.33
CA ARG A 154 12.40 8.69 5.73
C ARG A 154 12.42 8.76 4.20
N LEU A 155 12.65 9.95 3.64
CA LEU A 155 12.73 10.16 2.20
C LEU A 155 14.05 9.64 1.61
N CYS A 156 15.14 9.72 2.37
CA CYS A 156 16.46 9.27 1.94
C CYS A 156 17.05 8.36 3.04
N PRO A 157 16.63 7.10 3.14
CA PRO A 157 17.16 6.19 4.14
C PRO A 157 18.66 5.98 3.89
N GLU A 158 19.47 6.18 4.93
CA GLU A 158 20.89 5.83 4.89
C GLU A 158 21.02 4.31 4.73
N GLY A 159 21.70 3.88 3.68
CA GLY A 159 21.69 2.50 3.21
C GLY A 159 22.10 1.48 4.27
N ARG A 160 21.17 0.55 4.56
CA ARG A 160 21.45 -0.87 4.80
C ARG A 160 20.39 -1.69 4.04
N HIS A 161 20.82 -2.31 2.95
CA HIS A 161 20.03 -3.05 1.94
C HIS A 161 19.26 -4.27 2.48
N GLN A 162 18.09 -4.57 1.91
CA GLN A 162 17.65 -5.89 1.39
C GLN A 162 16.18 -5.81 0.89
N GLY A 163 15.93 -6.04 -0.41
CA GLY A 163 14.59 -6.32 -0.94
C GLY A 163 14.05 -5.31 -1.96
N GLU A 164 14.14 -5.71 -3.23
CA GLU A 164 13.45 -5.26 -4.46
C GLU A 164 12.44 -4.10 -4.37
N GLY A 165 12.88 -2.95 -4.87
CA GLY A 165 12.01 -1.89 -5.37
C GLY A 165 12.81 -1.07 -6.38
N LEU A 166 12.42 -1.13 -7.65
CA LEU A 166 13.07 -0.40 -8.75
C LEU A 166 12.72 1.10 -8.67
N LEU A 167 13.23 1.78 -7.66
CA LEU A 167 13.30 3.24 -7.62
C LEU A 167 14.68 3.59 -7.05
N LEU A 168 15.61 3.91 -7.96
CA LEU A 168 16.93 4.44 -7.61
C LEU A 168 16.74 5.75 -6.86
N MET A 169 16.72 5.69 -5.52
CA MET A 169 16.79 6.88 -4.68
C MET A 169 18.25 7.36 -4.61
N PRO A 170 18.47 8.69 -4.58
CA PRO A 170 19.83 9.23 -4.56
C PRO A 170 20.59 8.80 -3.30
N GLU A 171 21.85 8.44 -3.48
CA GLU A 171 22.76 8.17 -2.37
C GLU A 171 23.00 9.47 -1.58
N ASN A 172 22.48 9.48 -0.34
CA ASN A 172 22.90 10.37 0.74
C ASN A 172 22.45 11.85 0.68
N CYS A 173 21.20 12.12 1.09
CA CYS A 173 20.68 13.47 1.32
C CYS A 173 21.35 14.21 2.50
N GLU A 174 21.99 13.52 3.45
CA GLU A 174 22.52 14.16 4.67
C GLU A 174 23.69 15.11 4.40
N LYS A 175 24.48 14.84 3.34
CA LYS A 175 25.66 15.65 2.97
C LYS A 175 25.30 17.02 2.40
N GLU A 176 24.15 17.16 1.73
CA GLU A 176 23.77 18.42 1.07
C GLU A 176 23.15 19.44 2.03
N TRP A 177 22.51 18.99 3.11
CA TRP A 177 21.80 19.86 4.05
C TRP A 177 22.70 20.51 5.11
N LYS A 178 23.87 19.94 5.40
CA LYS A 178 24.82 20.51 6.39
C LYS A 178 25.56 21.76 5.92
N HIS A 179 25.38 22.16 4.65
CA HIS A 179 26.10 23.26 4.01
C HIS A 179 25.21 24.43 3.55
N LYS A 180 23.94 24.46 3.92
CA LYS A 180 23.02 25.59 3.71
C LYS A 180 22.46 26.08 5.04
#